data_AF-C0VMK9-F1
#
_entry.id   AF-C0VMK9-F1
#
_cell.length_a   1.000
_cell.length_b   1.000
_cell.length_c   1.000
_cell.angle_alpha   90.00
_cell.angle_beta   90.00
_cell.angle_gamma   90.00
#
_symmetry.space_group_name_H-M   'P 1'
#
loop_
_entity.id
_entity.type
_entity.pdbx_description
1 polymer ?
#
loop_
_entity_poly.entity_id
_entity_poly.type
_entity_poly.pdbx_seq_one_letter_code
_entity_poly.pdbx_strand_id
1 'polypeptide(L)'
;MNTEPKPIYGDGNPETHPLTWRLSKQDAVRNADDYEALEGYAGFKKALSMPPKDVLEVIKAATVKGRGGAGFPAGIKWSLMAPNDNSGPRYLICNADEMEPGTFKDRLLMEKLPHQLIEGMLIAGYTLEATHGYIFIRGEYIEAAQYLNEALEQIRAKGYLGENILGTGWNFEMHVHTGAGRYICGEETALINSLEGRRANPRTKPPFPQVAGAWGRPTIVNNVETYNNLPAIMLRGPEWYINLSAHKSKDPGTKIYGASGKVKFPGLWELPFGTTAREVIEDHAGGMRDGLTLKAWLPGGASTDFLAAEHIDLPMDAESIMKAGSRLGTCLLMVVDETQCMVSATRNLEEFFARESCGFCTPCRDGLPWAVKALKALENGEGKMEDIQHLSELTKKLWIGKTFCAHAPGAMEPLMGALKYFRHEFEAKVSTHAATRDVEQV
;
A
#
# COMPACT_ATOMS: atom_id res chain seq x y z
N MET A 1 -21.19 11.31 18.11
CA MET A 1 -20.65 10.04 17.56
C MET A 1 -21.64 9.50 16.55
N ASN A 2 -21.13 9.01 15.43
CA ASN A 2 -21.92 8.51 14.32
C ASN A 2 -22.68 7.22 14.71
N THR A 3 -23.95 7.08 14.32
CA THR A 3 -24.79 5.92 14.68
C THR A 3 -24.88 4.86 13.57
N GLU A 4 -24.42 5.20 12.36
CA GLU A 4 -24.47 4.31 11.18
C GLU A 4 -23.15 4.37 10.40
N PRO A 5 -22.78 3.29 9.67
CA PRO A 5 -21.59 3.29 8.81
C PRO A 5 -21.68 4.36 7.70
N LYS A 6 -20.61 5.14 7.49
CA LYS A 6 -20.52 6.05 6.34
C LYS A 6 -20.13 5.28 5.08
N PRO A 7 -20.71 5.61 3.91
CA PRO A 7 -20.29 5.03 2.64
C PRO A 7 -18.87 5.45 2.27
N ILE A 8 -18.17 4.59 1.53
CA ILE A 8 -16.79 4.86 1.08
C ILE A 8 -16.68 6.12 0.20
N TYR A 9 -17.74 6.40 -0.56
CA TYR A 9 -17.80 7.48 -1.54
C TYR A 9 -18.29 8.81 -0.98
N GLY A 10 -18.46 8.92 0.35
CA GLY A 10 -18.93 10.14 0.99
C GLY A 10 -20.28 10.61 0.42
N ASP A 11 -20.30 11.79 -0.16
CA ASP A 11 -21.48 12.40 -0.81
C ASP A 11 -21.72 11.92 -2.25
N GLY A 12 -20.83 11.08 -2.79
CA GLY A 12 -20.91 10.56 -4.16
C GLY A 12 -20.58 11.60 -5.24
N ASN A 13 -19.88 12.68 -4.88
CA ASN A 13 -19.54 13.74 -5.81
C ASN A 13 -18.26 13.43 -6.62
N PRO A 14 -18.31 13.40 -7.96
CA PRO A 14 -17.14 13.14 -8.81
C PRO A 14 -16.04 14.20 -8.69
N GLU A 15 -16.35 15.41 -8.24
CA GLU A 15 -15.38 16.49 -8.06
C GLU A 15 -14.54 16.36 -6.79
N THR A 16 -14.96 15.52 -5.83
CA THR A 16 -14.29 15.36 -4.54
C THR A 16 -13.88 13.92 -4.24
N HIS A 17 -14.53 12.91 -4.83
CA HIS A 17 -14.28 11.49 -4.59
C HIS A 17 -13.92 10.74 -5.89
N PRO A 18 -12.84 11.12 -6.58
CA PRO A 18 -12.54 10.57 -7.91
C PRO A 18 -12.34 9.05 -7.97
N LEU A 19 -11.98 8.41 -6.85
CA LEU A 19 -11.74 6.98 -6.81
C LEU A 19 -13.02 6.16 -6.65
N THR A 20 -14.05 6.72 -6.00
CA THR A 20 -15.17 5.91 -5.50
C THR A 20 -16.56 6.48 -5.79
N TRP A 21 -16.70 7.72 -6.29
CA TRP A 21 -18.01 8.36 -6.53
C TRP A 21 -18.99 7.50 -7.35
N ARG A 22 -18.49 6.69 -8.29
CA ARG A 22 -19.29 5.78 -9.13
C ARG A 22 -20.06 4.76 -8.31
N LEU A 23 -19.54 4.39 -7.14
CA LEU A 23 -20.19 3.48 -6.19
C LEU A 23 -21.43 4.09 -5.52
N SER A 24 -21.66 5.40 -5.65
CA SER A 24 -22.93 6.04 -5.27
C SER A 24 -24.07 5.77 -6.26
N LYS A 25 -23.74 5.31 -7.48
CA LYS A 25 -24.70 5.03 -8.54
C LYS A 25 -25.04 3.55 -8.63
N GLN A 26 -24.05 2.70 -8.39
CA GLN A 26 -24.17 1.24 -8.46
C GLN A 26 -23.21 0.59 -7.46
N ASP A 27 -23.57 -0.57 -6.89
CA ASP A 27 -22.74 -1.27 -5.90
C ASP A 27 -21.36 -1.70 -6.43
N ALA A 28 -21.28 -1.93 -7.74
CA ALA A 28 -20.07 -2.20 -8.51
C ALA A 28 -20.31 -1.81 -9.98
N VAL A 29 -19.28 -1.28 -10.65
CA VAL A 29 -19.31 -0.89 -12.07
C VAL A 29 -18.32 -1.77 -12.84
N ARG A 30 -18.80 -2.94 -13.27
CA ARG A 30 -17.98 -4.00 -13.92
C ARG A 30 -18.23 -4.16 -15.40
N ASN A 31 -19.28 -3.53 -15.92
CA ASN A 31 -19.58 -3.49 -17.33
C ASN A 31 -18.95 -2.23 -17.96
N ALA A 32 -18.34 -2.39 -19.13
CA ALA A 32 -17.65 -1.32 -19.83
C ALA A 32 -18.60 -0.20 -20.27
N ASP A 33 -19.82 -0.51 -20.71
CA ASP A 33 -20.82 0.48 -21.12
C ASP A 33 -21.30 1.31 -19.92
N ASP A 34 -21.55 0.65 -18.78
CA ASP A 34 -21.90 1.35 -17.53
C ASP A 34 -20.77 2.27 -17.07
N TYR A 35 -19.52 1.81 -17.19
CA TYR A 35 -18.36 2.63 -16.86
C TYR A 35 -18.26 3.84 -17.81
N GLU A 36 -18.43 3.66 -19.12
CA GLU A 36 -18.44 4.74 -20.12
C GLU A 36 -19.55 5.77 -19.86
N ALA A 37 -20.74 5.32 -19.48
CA ALA A 37 -21.85 6.19 -19.11
C ALA A 37 -21.53 7.06 -17.86
N LEU A 38 -20.58 6.63 -17.04
CA LEU A 38 -20.08 7.29 -15.84
C LEU A 38 -18.68 7.90 -16.06
N GLU A 39 -18.49 8.61 -17.17
CA GLU A 39 -17.22 9.26 -17.57
C GLU A 39 -16.04 8.32 -17.83
N GLY A 40 -16.28 7.02 -17.92
CA GLY A 40 -15.25 6.02 -18.15
C GLY A 40 -14.59 6.14 -19.52
N TYR A 41 -13.28 5.90 -19.56
CA TYR A 41 -12.43 6.02 -20.75
C TYR A 41 -12.34 7.43 -21.34
N ALA A 42 -12.99 8.44 -20.76
CA ALA A 42 -12.88 9.83 -21.21
C ALA A 42 -11.48 10.39 -20.93
N GLY A 43 -10.88 10.03 -19.79
CA GLY A 43 -9.49 10.40 -19.45
C GLY A 43 -8.49 9.76 -20.41
N PHE A 44 -8.71 8.49 -20.75
CA PHE A 44 -7.89 7.78 -21.74
C PHE A 44 -8.01 8.39 -23.15
N LYS A 45 -9.23 8.66 -23.64
CA LYS A 45 -9.45 9.30 -24.93
C LYS A 45 -8.78 10.69 -25.01
N LYS A 46 -8.82 11.45 -23.92
CA LYS A 46 -8.11 12.73 -23.80
C LYS A 46 -6.59 12.55 -23.79
N ALA A 47 -6.05 11.51 -23.15
CA ALA A 47 -4.63 11.20 -23.21
C ALA A 47 -4.18 10.91 -24.65
N LEU A 48 -4.95 10.14 -25.42
CA LEU A 48 -4.65 9.83 -26.82
C LEU A 48 -4.70 11.05 -27.76
N SER A 49 -5.40 12.12 -27.39
CA SER A 49 -5.50 13.33 -28.22
C SER A 49 -4.27 14.25 -28.10
N MET A 50 -3.26 13.88 -27.32
CA MET A 50 -2.03 14.66 -27.14
C MET A 50 -0.80 13.73 -27.12
N PRO A 51 0.41 14.22 -27.47
CA PRO A 51 1.62 13.41 -27.43
C PRO A 51 1.90 12.81 -26.04
N PRO A 52 2.53 11.62 -25.93
CA PRO A 52 2.84 10.97 -24.65
C PRO A 52 3.62 11.86 -23.67
N LYS A 53 4.52 12.70 -24.18
CA LYS A 53 5.28 13.66 -23.39
C LYS A 53 4.38 14.67 -22.67
N ASP A 54 3.33 15.14 -23.32
CA ASP A 54 2.41 16.13 -22.75
C ASP A 54 1.53 15.48 -21.68
N VAL A 55 1.12 14.22 -21.90
CA VAL A 55 0.47 13.40 -20.86
C VAL A 55 1.37 13.26 -19.63
N LEU A 56 2.67 12.98 -19.82
CA LEU A 56 3.65 12.88 -18.74
C LEU A 56 3.75 14.20 -17.95
N GLU A 57 3.77 15.35 -18.62
CA GLU A 57 3.82 16.65 -17.93
C GLU A 57 2.55 16.92 -17.11
N VAL A 58 1.36 16.51 -17.58
CA VAL A 58 0.13 16.56 -16.77
C VAL A 58 0.25 15.71 -15.50
N ILE A 59 0.73 14.47 -15.62
CA ILE A 59 0.90 13.56 -14.46
C ILE A 59 1.98 14.07 -13.50
N LYS A 60 3.09 14.64 -14.01
CA LYS A 60 4.13 15.29 -13.19
C LYS A 60 3.57 16.49 -12.45
N ALA A 61 2.81 17.36 -13.12
CA ALA A 61 2.19 18.54 -12.53
C ALA A 61 1.20 18.17 -11.43
N ALA A 62 0.43 17.08 -11.58
CA ALA A 62 -0.48 16.61 -10.55
C ALA A 62 0.25 16.11 -9.30
N THR A 63 1.54 15.78 -9.39
CA THR A 63 2.37 15.27 -8.29
C THR A 63 1.76 14.06 -7.56
N VAL A 64 1.00 13.22 -8.27
CA VAL A 64 0.40 11.99 -7.71
C VAL A 64 1.49 11.08 -7.14
N LYS A 65 1.40 10.79 -5.83
CA LYS A 65 2.35 9.93 -5.12
C LYS A 65 2.01 8.45 -5.30
N GLY A 66 3.03 7.60 -5.30
CA GLY A 66 2.87 6.15 -5.27
C GLY A 66 2.12 5.71 -4.01
N ARG A 67 0.96 5.07 -4.20
CA ARG A 67 0.02 4.69 -3.13
C ARG A 67 0.26 3.31 -2.50
N GLY A 68 1.38 2.67 -2.85
CA GLY A 68 1.82 1.39 -2.27
C GLY A 68 2.74 1.52 -1.04
N GLY A 69 2.73 2.66 -0.36
CA GLY A 69 3.52 2.89 0.87
C GLY A 69 4.84 3.65 0.69
N ALA A 70 5.44 3.65 -0.50
CA ALA A 70 6.72 4.35 -0.73
C ALA A 70 6.58 5.87 -0.92
N GLY A 71 5.41 6.36 -1.38
CA GLY A 71 5.13 7.80 -1.50
C GLY A 71 5.91 8.55 -2.59
N PHE A 72 6.66 7.86 -3.46
CA PHE A 72 7.44 8.50 -4.52
C PHE A 72 6.53 9.07 -5.64
N PRO A 73 6.73 10.31 -6.14
CA PRO A 73 5.89 10.89 -7.19
C PRO A 73 5.93 10.08 -8.50
N ALA A 74 4.77 9.66 -9.00
CA ALA A 74 4.68 8.77 -10.16
C ALA A 74 5.22 9.41 -11.44
N GLY A 75 4.84 10.66 -11.73
CA GLY A 75 5.34 11.38 -12.91
C GLY A 75 6.87 11.54 -12.91
N ILE A 76 7.48 11.76 -11.75
CA ILE A 76 8.95 11.78 -11.63
C ILE A 76 9.51 10.38 -11.88
N LYS A 77 8.91 9.33 -11.29
CA LYS A 77 9.33 7.92 -11.51
C LYS A 77 9.33 7.56 -12.99
N TRP A 78 8.31 8.01 -13.72
CA TRP A 78 8.11 7.76 -15.13
C TRP A 78 9.13 8.51 -16.00
N SER A 79 9.50 9.74 -15.62
CA SER A 79 10.54 10.52 -16.30
C SER A 79 11.93 9.89 -16.25
N LEU A 80 12.15 8.94 -15.34
CA LEU A 80 13.40 8.19 -15.20
C LEU A 80 13.45 6.94 -16.09
N MET A 81 12.35 6.59 -16.78
CA MET A 81 12.33 5.47 -17.70
C MET A 81 13.28 5.73 -18.87
N ALA A 82 14.07 4.72 -19.24
CA ALA A 82 14.99 4.84 -20.37
C ALA A 82 14.23 5.28 -21.63
N PRO A 83 14.82 6.14 -22.48
CA PRO A 83 14.20 6.61 -23.72
C PRO A 83 13.75 5.43 -24.58
N ASN A 84 12.62 5.60 -25.27
CA ASN A 84 12.17 4.61 -26.24
C ASN A 84 13.10 4.64 -27.45
N ASP A 85 13.91 3.59 -27.62
CA ASP A 85 14.77 3.38 -28.77
C ASP A 85 14.15 2.43 -29.81
N ASN A 86 12.88 2.04 -29.62
CA ASN A 86 12.16 1.06 -30.42
C ASN A 86 12.88 -0.31 -30.54
N SER A 87 13.76 -0.65 -29.60
CA SER A 87 14.54 -1.90 -29.61
C SER A 87 13.78 -3.13 -29.08
N GLY A 88 12.54 -2.97 -28.64
CA GLY A 88 11.72 -4.04 -28.10
C GLY A 88 10.62 -3.57 -27.15
N PRO A 89 10.00 -4.49 -26.41
CA PRO A 89 8.88 -4.18 -25.54
C PRO A 89 9.31 -3.34 -24.33
N ARG A 90 8.42 -2.45 -23.91
CA ARG A 90 8.47 -1.72 -22.65
C ARG A 90 7.30 -2.21 -21.79
N TYR A 91 7.56 -2.45 -20.51
CA TYR A 91 6.60 -3.12 -19.63
C TYR A 91 6.02 -2.16 -18.60
N LEU A 92 4.71 -2.30 -18.39
CA LEU A 92 3.98 -1.70 -17.28
C LEU A 92 3.52 -2.81 -16.35
N ILE A 93 3.66 -2.63 -15.04
CA ILE A 93 3.19 -3.61 -14.06
C ILE A 93 2.34 -2.92 -12.99
N CYS A 94 1.10 -3.38 -12.85
CA CYS A 94 0.27 -3.08 -11.70
C CYS A 94 0.59 -4.05 -10.55
N ASN A 95 1.09 -3.49 -9.46
CA ASN A 95 1.32 -4.19 -8.21
C ASN A 95 0.00 -4.26 -7.43
N ALA A 96 -0.70 -5.39 -7.59
CA ALA A 96 -1.92 -5.77 -6.90
C ALA A 96 -1.67 -6.87 -5.84
N ASP A 97 -0.41 -7.03 -5.38
CA ASP A 97 -0.07 -7.90 -4.25
C ASP A 97 -0.36 -7.20 -2.91
N GLU A 98 -1.64 -7.03 -2.60
CA GLU A 98 -2.11 -6.39 -1.36
C GLU A 98 -2.05 -7.38 -0.19
N MET A 99 -0.84 -7.69 0.29
CA MET A 99 -0.60 -8.66 1.37
C MET A 99 -0.19 -8.02 2.71
N GLU A 100 0.04 -6.71 2.76
CA GLU A 100 0.35 -6.03 4.03
C GLU A 100 -0.84 -6.15 4.99
N PRO A 101 -0.64 -6.64 6.24
CA PRO A 101 -1.73 -6.75 7.20
C PRO A 101 -2.34 -5.39 7.50
N GLY A 102 -3.68 -5.37 7.58
CA GLY A 102 -4.47 -4.14 7.73
C GLY A 102 -4.79 -3.46 6.40
N THR A 103 -4.19 -3.86 5.29
CA THR A 103 -4.41 -3.22 3.97
C THR A 103 -5.40 -4.00 3.11
N PHE A 104 -6.50 -3.35 2.70
CA PHE A 104 -7.60 -3.98 1.93
C PHE A 104 -8.35 -3.00 1.01
N LYS A 105 -7.69 -1.91 0.59
CA LYS A 105 -8.24 -0.84 -0.25
C LYS A 105 -8.23 -1.19 -1.74
N ASP A 106 -7.20 -1.88 -2.22
CA ASP A 106 -6.99 -2.17 -3.63
C ASP A 106 -7.94 -3.28 -4.08
N ARG A 107 -8.25 -4.23 -3.18
CA ARG A 107 -9.32 -5.21 -3.39
C ARG A 107 -10.63 -4.56 -3.83
N LEU A 108 -11.06 -3.52 -3.13
CA LEU A 108 -12.30 -2.82 -3.46
C LEU A 108 -12.26 -2.22 -4.86
N LEU A 109 -11.15 -1.57 -5.23
CA LEU A 109 -11.00 -0.99 -6.57
C LEU A 109 -11.03 -2.07 -7.66
N MET A 110 -10.37 -3.20 -7.46
CA MET A 110 -10.35 -4.28 -8.45
C MET A 110 -11.67 -5.03 -8.55
N GLU A 111 -12.35 -5.30 -7.43
CA GLU A 111 -13.61 -6.05 -7.42
C GLU A 111 -14.82 -5.21 -7.83
N LYS A 112 -14.80 -3.89 -7.58
CA LYS A 112 -15.95 -3.01 -7.82
C LYS A 112 -15.75 -2.01 -8.96
N LEU A 113 -14.52 -1.65 -9.30
CA LEU A 113 -14.21 -0.64 -10.33
C LEU A 113 -13.06 -1.10 -11.26
N PRO A 114 -13.07 -2.34 -11.81
CA PRO A 114 -11.96 -2.88 -12.59
C PRO A 114 -11.60 -2.03 -13.81
N HIS A 115 -12.61 -1.45 -14.48
CA HIS A 115 -12.40 -0.59 -15.64
C HIS A 115 -11.65 0.71 -15.31
N GLN A 116 -11.76 1.23 -14.09
CA GLN A 116 -11.04 2.44 -13.66
C GLN A 116 -9.54 2.18 -13.49
N LEU A 117 -9.18 1.01 -12.93
CA LEU A 117 -7.79 0.55 -12.88
C LEU A 117 -7.24 0.39 -14.31
N ILE A 118 -7.99 -0.30 -15.17
CA ILE A 118 -7.60 -0.58 -16.55
C ILE A 118 -7.43 0.72 -17.34
N GLU A 119 -8.34 1.69 -17.21
CA GLU A 119 -8.21 3.01 -17.84
C GLU A 119 -6.92 3.72 -17.37
N GLY A 120 -6.63 3.68 -16.08
CA GLY A 120 -5.39 4.23 -15.54
C GLY A 120 -4.15 3.56 -16.14
N MET A 121 -4.18 2.23 -16.31
CA MET A 121 -3.08 1.50 -16.96
C MET A 121 -2.96 1.81 -18.45
N LEU A 122 -4.07 2.05 -19.16
CA LEU A 122 -4.04 2.50 -20.56
C LEU A 122 -3.39 3.88 -20.70
N ILE A 123 -3.75 4.83 -19.82
CA ILE A 123 -3.14 6.17 -19.77
C ILE A 123 -1.63 6.06 -19.51
N ALA A 124 -1.24 5.29 -18.50
CA ALA A 124 0.16 5.08 -18.18
C ALA A 124 0.92 4.36 -19.30
N GLY A 125 0.30 3.34 -19.90
CA GLY A 125 0.87 2.59 -21.03
C GLY A 125 1.16 3.50 -22.20
N TYR A 126 0.21 4.35 -22.59
CA TYR A 126 0.40 5.32 -23.67
C TYR A 126 1.50 6.34 -23.33
N THR A 127 1.46 6.90 -22.12
CA THR A 127 2.45 7.88 -21.62
C THR A 127 3.88 7.34 -21.68
N LEU A 128 4.04 6.06 -21.34
CA LEU A 128 5.32 5.36 -21.26
C LEU A 128 5.62 4.57 -22.53
N GLU A 129 4.83 4.73 -23.59
CA GLU A 129 4.92 3.97 -24.84
C GLU A 129 5.14 2.46 -24.57
N ALA A 130 4.49 1.94 -23.53
CA ALA A 130 4.54 0.54 -23.16
C ALA A 130 3.80 -0.28 -24.21
N THR A 131 4.26 -1.49 -24.46
CA THR A 131 3.56 -2.41 -25.39
C THR A 131 2.89 -3.56 -24.64
N HIS A 132 3.26 -3.79 -23.38
CA HIS A 132 2.70 -4.84 -22.54
C HIS A 132 2.47 -4.36 -21.12
N GLY A 133 1.32 -4.70 -20.55
CA GLY A 133 0.95 -4.46 -19.17
C GLY A 133 0.67 -5.77 -18.44
N TYR A 134 1.07 -5.85 -17.16
CA TYR A 134 0.75 -6.98 -16.30
C TYR A 134 0.07 -6.50 -15.03
N ILE A 135 -1.06 -7.10 -14.66
CA ILE A 135 -1.65 -6.95 -13.33
C ILE A 135 -1.20 -8.13 -12.50
N PHE A 136 -0.18 -7.93 -11.67
CA PHE A 136 0.32 -8.95 -10.76
C PHE A 136 -0.52 -8.92 -9.48
N ILE A 137 -1.44 -9.87 -9.36
CA ILE A 137 -2.43 -9.94 -8.28
C ILE A 137 -2.14 -11.10 -7.35
N ARG A 138 -2.32 -10.92 -6.04
CA ARG A 138 -2.16 -12.02 -5.08
C ARG A 138 -3.12 -13.18 -5.36
N GLY A 139 -2.67 -14.41 -5.11
CA GLY A 139 -3.43 -15.62 -5.44
C GLY A 139 -4.74 -15.78 -4.67
N GLU A 140 -4.89 -15.12 -3.51
CA GLU A 140 -6.12 -15.20 -2.71
C GLU A 140 -7.25 -14.31 -3.26
N TYR A 141 -6.96 -13.36 -4.15
CA TYR A 141 -7.95 -12.44 -4.73
C TYR A 141 -8.57 -13.03 -6.01
N ILE A 142 -9.24 -14.18 -5.85
CA ILE A 142 -9.83 -14.96 -6.95
C ILE A 142 -10.89 -14.16 -7.70
N GLU A 143 -11.82 -13.53 -6.98
CA GLU A 143 -12.90 -12.75 -7.59
C GLU A 143 -12.38 -11.52 -8.34
N ALA A 144 -11.45 -10.77 -7.73
CA ALA A 144 -10.81 -9.64 -8.40
C ALA A 144 -10.09 -10.06 -9.69
N ALA A 145 -9.36 -11.18 -9.67
CA ALA A 145 -8.71 -11.71 -10.87
C ALA A 145 -9.72 -12.08 -11.96
N GLN A 146 -10.86 -12.69 -11.59
CA GLN A 146 -11.94 -12.97 -12.52
C GLN A 146 -12.50 -11.70 -13.15
N TYR A 147 -12.92 -10.72 -12.34
CA TYR A 147 -13.50 -9.47 -12.85
C TYR A 147 -12.52 -8.66 -13.70
N LEU A 148 -11.22 -8.68 -13.38
CA LEU A 148 -10.21 -8.04 -14.20
C LEU A 148 -10.05 -8.72 -15.56
N ASN A 149 -10.03 -10.05 -15.62
CA ASN A 149 -9.98 -10.76 -16.91
C ASN A 149 -11.24 -10.47 -17.74
N GLU A 150 -12.42 -10.50 -17.14
CA GLU A 150 -13.68 -10.14 -17.82
C GLU A 150 -13.64 -8.70 -18.36
N ALA A 151 -13.12 -7.75 -17.57
CA ALA A 151 -13.00 -6.36 -17.99
C ALA A 151 -11.99 -6.18 -19.14
N LEU A 152 -10.88 -6.94 -19.16
CA LEU A 152 -9.92 -6.94 -20.28
C LEU A 152 -10.56 -7.45 -21.58
N GLU A 153 -11.37 -8.50 -21.53
CA GLU A 153 -12.09 -9.00 -22.71
C GLU A 153 -13.08 -7.96 -23.26
N GLN A 154 -13.84 -7.30 -22.38
CA GLN A 154 -14.80 -6.26 -22.78
C GLN A 154 -14.12 -5.10 -23.52
N ILE A 155 -12.96 -4.64 -23.04
CA ILE A 155 -12.27 -3.51 -23.66
C ILE A 155 -11.52 -3.90 -24.92
N ARG A 156 -11.09 -5.17 -25.04
CA ARG A 156 -10.55 -5.72 -26.29
C ARG A 156 -11.64 -5.73 -27.37
N ALA A 157 -12.86 -6.14 -27.03
CA ALA A 157 -14.01 -6.09 -27.95
C ALA A 157 -14.37 -4.66 -28.40
N LYS A 158 -14.10 -3.65 -27.57
CA LYS A 158 -14.28 -2.22 -27.90
C LYS A 158 -13.10 -1.60 -28.66
N GLY A 159 -12.00 -2.32 -28.86
CA GLY A 159 -10.80 -1.80 -29.53
C GLY A 159 -9.97 -0.83 -28.67
N TYR A 160 -10.12 -0.88 -27.33
CA TYR A 160 -9.30 -0.11 -26.39
C TYR A 160 -8.03 -0.85 -25.93
N LEU A 161 -7.89 -2.13 -26.31
CA LEU A 161 -6.73 -2.99 -26.02
C LEU A 161 -6.38 -3.82 -27.26
N GLY A 162 -5.11 -4.09 -27.46
CA GLY A 162 -4.59 -4.89 -28.57
C GLY A 162 -3.81 -4.04 -29.57
N GLU A 163 -4.02 -4.30 -30.86
CA GLU A 163 -3.32 -3.63 -31.95
C GLU A 163 -4.02 -2.35 -32.41
N ASN A 164 -3.22 -1.35 -32.78
CA ASN A 164 -3.63 -0.08 -33.37
C ASN A 164 -4.83 0.55 -32.63
N ILE A 165 -4.67 0.70 -31.31
CA ILE A 165 -5.75 1.13 -30.42
C ILE A 165 -6.34 2.44 -30.93
N LEU A 166 -7.63 2.43 -31.24
CA LEU A 166 -8.39 3.56 -31.79
C LEU A 166 -7.75 4.25 -32.99
N GLY A 167 -6.99 3.51 -33.82
CA GLY A 167 -6.34 4.06 -35.02
C GLY A 167 -5.11 4.93 -34.74
N THR A 168 -4.57 4.89 -33.52
CA THR A 168 -3.43 5.74 -33.10
C THR A 168 -2.06 5.22 -33.56
N GLY A 169 -1.98 3.98 -34.04
CA GLY A 169 -0.73 3.27 -34.32
C GLY A 169 -0.04 2.69 -33.09
N TRP A 170 -0.54 2.94 -31.88
CA TRP A 170 -0.02 2.37 -30.64
C TRP A 170 -0.65 1.00 -30.35
N ASN A 171 0.19 0.03 -30.00
CA ASN A 171 -0.20 -1.33 -29.63
C ASN A 171 0.06 -1.55 -28.15
N PHE A 172 -0.92 -2.11 -27.44
CA PHE A 172 -0.78 -2.44 -26.03
C PHE A 172 -1.62 -3.64 -25.64
N GLU A 173 -0.98 -4.65 -25.06
CA GLU A 173 -1.65 -5.84 -24.52
C GLU A 173 -1.56 -5.86 -23.00
N MET A 174 -2.58 -6.39 -22.32
CA MET A 174 -2.60 -6.49 -20.86
C MET A 174 -2.97 -7.90 -20.40
N HIS A 175 -2.30 -8.36 -19.35
CA HIS A 175 -2.52 -9.69 -18.79
C HIS A 175 -2.68 -9.66 -17.27
N VAL A 176 -3.61 -10.45 -16.75
CA VAL A 176 -3.67 -10.74 -15.31
C VAL A 176 -2.72 -11.90 -15.01
N HIS A 177 -1.86 -11.72 -14.00
CA HIS A 177 -0.95 -12.75 -13.51
C HIS A 177 -1.20 -12.97 -12.02
N THR A 178 -1.71 -14.14 -11.66
CA THR A 178 -1.97 -14.51 -10.26
C THR A 178 -0.70 -15.05 -9.59
N GLY A 179 -0.30 -14.44 -8.47
CA GLY A 179 0.75 -14.92 -7.60
C GLY A 179 0.34 -16.12 -6.75
N ALA A 180 1.24 -16.56 -5.86
CA ALA A 180 1.07 -17.77 -5.04
C ALA A 180 1.13 -17.50 -3.52
N GLY A 181 0.66 -16.32 -3.09
CA GLY A 181 0.50 -15.97 -1.67
C GLY A 181 1.81 -15.75 -0.93
N ARG A 182 2.59 -14.75 -1.33
CA ARG A 182 3.86 -14.38 -0.68
C ARG A 182 4.00 -12.87 -0.58
N TYR A 183 4.01 -12.33 0.64
CA TYR A 183 4.04 -10.88 0.87
C TYR A 183 5.28 -10.19 0.28
N ILE A 184 6.41 -10.91 0.18
CA ILE A 184 7.61 -10.36 -0.46
C ILE A 184 7.39 -9.99 -1.93
N CYS A 185 6.40 -10.59 -2.62
CA CYS A 185 6.05 -10.25 -3.99
C CYS A 185 5.47 -8.84 -4.13
N GLY A 186 5.09 -8.18 -3.03
CA GLY A 186 4.71 -6.76 -3.02
C GLY A 186 5.91 -5.83 -3.20
N GLU A 187 7.15 -6.29 -2.95
CA GLU A 187 8.35 -5.50 -3.26
C GLU A 187 8.60 -5.48 -4.77
N GLU A 188 8.74 -4.28 -5.33
CA GLU A 188 8.78 -4.04 -6.78
C GLU A 188 9.72 -4.97 -7.57
N THR A 189 10.93 -5.26 -7.06
CA THR A 189 11.89 -6.10 -7.80
C THR A 189 11.74 -7.60 -7.53
N ALA A 190 11.26 -7.98 -6.35
CA ALA A 190 10.85 -9.34 -6.06
C ALA A 190 9.62 -9.73 -6.90
N LEU A 191 8.68 -8.80 -7.08
CA LEU A 191 7.54 -8.93 -7.99
C LEU A 191 7.99 -9.28 -9.40
N ILE A 192 8.91 -8.49 -9.96
CA ILE A 192 9.45 -8.73 -11.31
C ILE A 192 10.09 -10.12 -11.40
N ASN A 193 10.85 -10.54 -10.38
CA ASN A 193 11.39 -11.91 -10.36
C ASN A 193 10.28 -12.97 -10.33
N SER A 194 9.23 -12.78 -9.52
CA SER A 194 8.09 -13.70 -9.46
C SER A 194 7.38 -13.80 -10.81
N LEU A 195 7.12 -12.65 -11.45
CA LEU A 195 6.46 -12.58 -12.76
C LEU A 195 7.26 -13.30 -13.84
N GLU A 196 8.60 -13.23 -13.79
CA GLU A 196 9.49 -13.95 -14.71
C GLU A 196 9.63 -15.45 -14.42
N GLY A 197 8.90 -15.99 -13.42
CA GLY A 197 9.00 -17.40 -13.02
C GLY A 197 10.24 -17.73 -12.18
N ARG A 198 10.91 -16.71 -11.63
CA ARG A 198 12.03 -16.90 -10.68
C ARG A 198 11.52 -16.88 -9.25
N ARG A 199 12.37 -17.32 -8.32
CA ARG A 199 12.10 -17.11 -6.89
C ARG A 199 12.04 -15.60 -6.60
N ALA A 200 11.04 -15.18 -5.83
CA ALA A 200 10.76 -13.78 -5.47
C ALA A 200 11.77 -13.21 -4.45
N ASN A 201 13.06 -13.32 -4.73
CA ASN A 201 14.09 -12.56 -4.03
C ASN A 201 14.18 -11.17 -4.69
N PRO A 202 14.30 -10.07 -3.94
CA PRO A 202 14.52 -8.75 -4.54
C PRO A 202 15.78 -8.71 -5.42
N ARG A 203 15.87 -7.73 -6.33
CA ARG A 203 17.05 -7.51 -7.19
C ARG A 203 17.94 -6.40 -6.63
N THR A 204 19.24 -6.49 -6.89
CA THR A 204 20.18 -5.42 -6.59
C THR A 204 19.82 -4.17 -7.40
N LYS A 205 19.90 -3.00 -6.76
CA LYS A 205 19.78 -1.69 -7.41
C LYS A 205 21.13 -0.97 -7.22
N PRO A 206 21.79 -0.40 -8.26
CA PRO A 206 21.46 -0.44 -9.70
C PRO A 206 21.75 -1.79 -10.41
N PRO A 207 21.24 -2.01 -11.65
CA PRO A 207 20.38 -1.10 -12.43
C PRO A 207 18.95 -1.02 -11.87
N PHE A 208 18.31 0.13 -12.01
CA PHE A 208 16.92 0.32 -11.62
C PHE A 208 15.95 -0.25 -12.68
N PRO A 209 14.73 -0.69 -12.30
CA PRO A 209 13.76 -1.29 -13.23
C PRO A 209 13.41 -0.41 -14.44
N GLN A 210 13.46 0.91 -14.26
CA GLN A 210 13.24 1.93 -15.28
C GLN A 210 14.21 1.80 -16.46
N VAL A 211 15.40 1.24 -16.22
CA VAL A 211 16.43 0.99 -17.23
C VAL A 211 16.43 -0.47 -17.64
N ALA A 212 16.43 -1.39 -16.66
CA ALA A 212 16.43 -2.83 -16.89
C ALA A 212 15.60 -3.56 -15.83
N GLY A 213 14.33 -3.80 -16.14
CA GLY A 213 13.35 -4.49 -15.29
C GLY A 213 12.99 -5.88 -15.82
N ALA A 214 11.69 -6.08 -16.10
CA ALA A 214 11.15 -7.35 -16.58
C ALA A 214 11.83 -7.78 -17.89
N TRP A 215 12.37 -9.00 -17.89
CA TRP A 215 13.14 -9.60 -18.98
C TRP A 215 14.26 -8.68 -19.51
N GLY A 216 14.85 -7.88 -18.63
CA GLY A 216 15.93 -6.94 -18.96
C GLY A 216 15.48 -5.68 -19.71
N ARG A 217 14.17 -5.44 -19.83
CA ARG A 217 13.61 -4.28 -20.55
C ARG A 217 13.13 -3.19 -19.60
N PRO A 218 13.07 -1.91 -20.05
CA PRO A 218 12.53 -0.82 -19.25
C PRO A 218 11.14 -1.16 -18.71
N THR A 219 10.98 -1.06 -17.39
CA THR A 219 9.75 -1.46 -16.69
C THR A 219 9.37 -0.44 -15.63
N ILE A 220 8.07 -0.13 -15.57
CA ILE A 220 7.48 0.67 -14.49
C ILE A 220 6.52 -0.20 -13.69
N VAL A 221 6.68 -0.18 -12.37
CA VAL A 221 5.73 -0.81 -11.44
C VAL A 221 5.02 0.29 -10.63
N ASN A 222 3.70 0.29 -10.59
CA ASN A 222 2.91 1.15 -9.71
C ASN A 222 1.80 0.37 -9.00
N ASN A 223 1.35 0.88 -7.85
CA ASN A 223 0.25 0.28 -7.08
C ASN A 223 -1.12 0.57 -7.73
N VAL A 224 -2.09 -0.31 -7.52
CA VAL A 224 -3.48 -0.22 -8.01
C VAL A 224 -4.08 1.17 -7.82
N GLU A 225 -4.07 1.71 -6.60
CA GLU A 225 -4.67 3.03 -6.31
C GLU A 225 -3.95 4.16 -7.05
N THR A 226 -2.65 4.01 -7.36
CA THR A 226 -1.92 5.03 -8.13
C THR A 226 -2.48 5.15 -9.55
N TYR A 227 -2.77 4.01 -10.21
CA TYR A 227 -3.39 4.02 -11.54
C TYR A 227 -4.81 4.56 -11.51
N ASN A 228 -5.60 4.21 -10.49
CA ASN A 228 -6.99 4.64 -10.36
C ASN A 228 -7.16 6.17 -10.25
N ASN A 229 -6.11 6.91 -9.86
CA ASN A 229 -6.14 8.37 -9.85
C ASN A 229 -6.01 9.00 -11.25
N LEU A 230 -5.39 8.29 -12.20
CA LEU A 230 -5.03 8.85 -13.50
C LEU A 230 -6.21 9.25 -14.39
N PRO A 231 -7.32 8.49 -14.47
CA PRO A 231 -8.48 8.88 -15.29
C PRO A 231 -9.00 10.27 -14.94
N ALA A 232 -9.22 10.53 -13.65
CA ALA A 232 -9.74 11.81 -13.19
C ALA A 232 -8.71 12.95 -13.33
N ILE A 233 -7.43 12.69 -13.05
CA ILE A 233 -6.34 13.67 -13.29
C ILE A 233 -6.32 14.08 -14.77
N MET A 234 -6.40 13.12 -15.69
CA MET A 234 -6.41 13.44 -17.11
C MET A 234 -7.64 14.25 -17.50
N LEU A 235 -8.82 13.87 -17.01
CA LEU A 235 -10.07 14.53 -17.37
C LEU A 235 -10.15 15.96 -16.82
N ARG A 236 -9.84 16.15 -15.54
CA ARG A 236 -10.06 17.40 -14.77
C ARG A 236 -8.82 18.27 -14.61
N GLY A 237 -7.63 17.72 -14.84
CA GLY A 237 -6.36 18.45 -14.81
C GLY A 237 -5.61 18.39 -13.47
N PRO A 238 -4.34 18.81 -13.46
CA PRO A 238 -3.45 18.67 -12.31
C PRO A 238 -3.83 19.61 -11.15
N GLU A 239 -4.27 20.83 -11.43
CA GLU A 239 -4.67 21.81 -10.40
C GLU A 239 -5.87 21.33 -9.60
N TRP A 240 -6.87 20.75 -10.27
CA TRP A 240 -8.01 20.11 -9.61
C TRP A 240 -7.53 19.03 -8.63
N TYR A 241 -6.64 18.14 -9.06
CA TYR A 241 -6.14 17.06 -8.23
C TYR A 241 -5.33 17.56 -7.02
N ILE A 242 -4.51 18.61 -7.20
CA ILE A 242 -3.78 19.25 -6.09
C ILE A 242 -4.76 19.80 -5.05
N ASN A 243 -5.84 20.45 -5.49
CA ASN A 243 -6.82 21.07 -4.60
C ASN A 243 -7.70 20.07 -3.83
N LEU A 244 -7.73 18.79 -4.24
CA LEU A 244 -8.48 17.75 -3.52
C LEU A 244 -8.00 17.51 -2.09
N SER A 245 -6.75 17.86 -1.74
CA SER A 245 -6.29 17.76 -0.35
C SER A 245 -6.98 18.78 0.57
N ALA A 246 -7.78 19.70 0.02
CA ALA A 246 -8.54 20.72 0.75
C ALA A 246 -7.67 21.53 1.72
N HIS A 247 -6.41 21.80 1.33
CA HIS A 247 -5.39 22.45 2.15
C HIS A 247 -5.04 21.73 3.48
N LYS A 248 -5.51 20.49 3.68
CA LYS A 248 -5.17 19.66 4.84
C LYS A 248 -3.74 19.12 4.79
N SER A 249 -3.15 19.01 3.60
CA SER A 249 -1.78 18.55 3.40
C SER A 249 -1.10 19.16 2.18
N LYS A 250 0.25 19.16 2.19
CA LYS A 250 1.08 19.39 1.01
C LYS A 250 1.01 18.24 0.01
N ASP A 251 0.59 17.07 0.47
CA ASP A 251 0.40 15.91 -0.39
C ASP A 251 -0.93 16.04 -1.12
N PRO A 252 -0.95 15.98 -2.47
CA PRO A 252 -2.15 16.24 -3.26
C PRO A 252 -3.10 15.04 -3.30
N GLY A 253 -4.33 15.32 -3.73
CA GLY A 253 -5.33 14.30 -4.03
C GLY A 253 -6.15 13.84 -2.83
N THR A 254 -6.97 12.84 -3.09
CA THR A 254 -7.59 11.99 -2.07
C THR A 254 -6.75 10.75 -1.81
N LYS A 255 -7.14 10.01 -0.79
CA LYS A 255 -6.62 8.69 -0.44
C LYS A 255 -7.75 7.82 0.07
N ILE A 256 -7.71 6.53 -0.25
CA ILE A 256 -8.56 5.55 0.46
C ILE A 256 -7.93 5.31 1.83
N TYR A 257 -8.55 5.89 2.85
CA TYR A 257 -8.29 5.62 4.26
C TYR A 257 -9.10 4.41 4.70
N GLY A 258 -8.75 3.83 5.84
CA GLY A 258 -9.56 2.81 6.46
C GLY A 258 -9.17 2.56 7.90
N ALA A 259 -10.05 1.87 8.62
CA ALA A 259 -9.84 1.51 10.01
C ALA A 259 -10.23 0.05 10.24
N SER A 260 -9.40 -0.66 10.99
CA SER A 260 -9.60 -2.04 11.40
C SER A 260 -9.20 -2.22 12.86
N GLY A 261 -9.66 -3.31 13.48
CA GLY A 261 -9.58 -3.52 14.93
C GLY A 261 -10.92 -3.31 15.62
N LYS A 262 -10.91 -2.99 16.92
CA LYS A 262 -12.14 -2.86 17.72
C LYS A 262 -12.76 -1.44 17.66
N VAL A 263 -12.93 -0.92 16.44
CA VAL A 263 -13.81 0.23 16.16
C VAL A 263 -15.26 -0.23 15.97
N LYS A 264 -16.23 0.70 16.05
CA LYS A 264 -17.66 0.39 15.84
C LYS A 264 -17.93 -0.05 14.40
N PHE A 265 -17.40 0.70 13.44
CA PHE A 265 -17.62 0.49 12.01
C PHE A 265 -16.28 0.40 11.28
N PRO A 266 -15.60 -0.77 11.26
CA PRO A 266 -14.41 -0.94 10.44
C PRO A 266 -14.77 -0.83 8.96
N GLY A 267 -13.91 -0.23 8.16
CA GLY A 267 -14.25 0.07 6.77
C GLY A 267 -13.21 0.90 6.04
N LEU A 268 -13.61 1.37 4.86
CA LEU A 268 -12.81 2.19 3.95
C LEU A 268 -13.58 3.48 3.63
N TRP A 269 -12.86 4.59 3.50
CA TRP A 269 -13.39 5.88 3.10
C TRP A 269 -12.39 6.60 2.20
N GLU A 270 -12.86 7.11 1.07
CA GLU A 270 -12.07 8.05 0.29
C GLU A 270 -12.15 9.44 0.95
N LEU A 271 -11.01 9.98 1.39
CA LEU A 271 -10.94 11.26 2.08
C LEU A 271 -9.80 12.13 1.52
N PRO A 272 -9.88 13.46 1.68
CA PRO A 272 -8.76 14.35 1.39
C PRO A 272 -7.49 13.95 2.14
N PHE A 273 -6.35 14.00 1.45
CA PHE A 273 -5.06 13.73 2.09
C PHE A 273 -4.78 14.70 3.24
N GLY A 274 -4.22 14.21 4.35
CA GLY A 274 -4.01 14.99 5.57
C GLY A 274 -5.16 14.93 6.57
N THR A 275 -6.24 14.23 6.26
CA THR A 275 -7.29 13.90 7.24
C THR A 275 -6.68 13.23 8.47
N THR A 276 -7.08 13.64 9.68
CA THR A 276 -6.45 13.18 10.93
C THR A 276 -6.92 11.77 11.30
N ALA A 277 -6.12 11.06 12.11
CA ALA A 277 -6.55 9.77 12.65
C ALA A 277 -7.83 9.91 13.51
N ARG A 278 -8.03 11.07 14.16
CA ARG A 278 -9.24 11.39 14.93
C ARG A 278 -10.47 11.37 14.02
N GLU A 279 -10.42 12.10 12.92
CA GLU A 279 -11.52 12.16 11.95
C GLU A 279 -11.83 10.74 11.42
N VAL A 280 -10.81 9.95 11.06
CA VAL A 280 -11.02 8.57 10.59
C VAL A 280 -11.63 7.67 11.67
N ILE A 281 -11.09 7.69 12.90
CA ILE A 281 -11.53 6.78 13.96
C ILE A 281 -12.87 7.21 14.56
N GLU A 282 -13.02 8.47 14.93
CA GLU A 282 -14.18 8.98 15.67
C GLU A 282 -15.36 9.30 14.74
N ASP A 283 -15.10 9.98 13.62
CA ASP A 283 -16.17 10.45 12.74
C ASP A 283 -16.58 9.43 11.68
N HIS A 284 -15.63 8.66 11.16
CA HIS A 284 -15.89 7.66 10.10
C HIS A 284 -16.14 6.26 10.67
N ALA A 285 -15.24 5.77 11.53
CA ALA A 285 -15.38 4.44 12.13
C ALA A 285 -16.30 4.41 13.37
N GLY A 286 -16.87 5.56 13.77
CA GLY A 286 -17.83 5.68 14.88
C GLY A 286 -17.20 5.61 16.28
N GLY A 287 -15.88 5.73 16.37
CA GLY A 287 -15.10 5.56 17.59
C GLY A 287 -14.77 4.10 17.90
N MET A 288 -14.13 3.88 19.05
CA MET A 288 -13.89 2.54 19.61
C MET A 288 -15.22 1.88 19.98
N ARG A 289 -15.26 0.54 20.03
CA ARG A 289 -16.41 -0.21 20.54
C ARG A 289 -16.70 0.19 21.99
N ASP A 290 -17.97 0.07 22.39
CA ASP A 290 -18.42 0.54 23.70
C ASP A 290 -17.60 -0.09 24.85
N GLY A 291 -17.16 0.75 25.78
CA GLY A 291 -16.33 0.35 26.91
C GLY A 291 -14.84 0.17 26.60
N LEU A 292 -14.39 0.47 25.38
CA LEU A 292 -12.99 0.44 24.99
C LEU A 292 -12.43 1.84 24.72
N THR A 293 -11.13 1.98 24.90
CA THR A 293 -10.36 3.19 24.68
C THR A 293 -9.15 2.91 23.79
N LEU A 294 -8.77 3.88 22.96
CA LEU A 294 -7.62 3.75 22.08
C LEU A 294 -6.34 3.76 22.91
N LYS A 295 -5.50 2.73 22.77
CA LYS A 295 -4.15 2.67 23.37
C LYS A 295 -3.09 3.11 22.36
N ALA A 296 -3.12 2.48 21.17
CA ALA A 296 -2.16 2.70 20.11
C ALA A 296 -2.80 2.47 18.75
N TRP A 297 -2.10 2.85 17.69
CA TRP A 297 -2.53 2.61 16.32
C TRP A 297 -1.33 2.59 15.37
N LEU A 298 -1.50 1.88 14.25
CA LEU A 298 -0.55 1.86 13.15
C LEU A 298 -1.13 2.72 12.02
N PRO A 299 -0.46 3.80 11.57
CA PRO A 299 -1.02 4.74 10.59
C PRO A 299 -1.23 4.17 9.19
N GLY A 300 -0.41 3.19 8.78
CA GLY A 300 -0.37 2.76 7.39
C GLY A 300 -0.54 1.28 7.12
N GLY A 301 -0.27 0.43 8.10
CA GLY A 301 -0.16 -1.00 7.91
C GLY A 301 0.82 -1.62 8.91
N ALA A 302 1.00 -2.93 8.84
CA ALA A 302 1.84 -3.68 9.79
C ALA A 302 3.28 -3.20 9.84
N SER A 303 3.78 -2.61 8.75
CA SER A 303 5.18 -2.25 8.62
C SER A 303 5.49 -0.83 9.11
N THR A 304 4.52 -0.16 9.72
CA THR A 304 4.67 1.20 10.26
C THR A 304 4.93 1.16 11.76
N ASP A 305 5.52 2.22 12.31
CA ASP A 305 5.73 2.33 13.74
C ASP A 305 4.41 2.60 14.49
N PHE A 306 4.22 2.03 15.68
CA PHE A 306 3.08 2.32 16.55
C PHE A 306 3.11 3.79 16.96
N LEU A 307 1.96 4.45 16.84
CA LEU A 307 1.69 5.74 17.44
C LEU A 307 0.77 5.55 18.65
N ALA A 308 1.09 6.23 19.76
CA ALA A 308 0.22 6.25 20.94
C ALA A 308 -1.04 7.09 20.70
N ALA A 309 -2.08 6.89 21.53
CA ALA A 309 -3.36 7.59 21.43
C ALA A 309 -3.24 9.13 21.40
N GLU A 310 -2.23 9.71 22.04
CA GLU A 310 -1.94 11.15 22.03
C GLU A 310 -1.62 11.72 20.63
N HIS A 311 -1.23 10.88 19.67
CA HIS A 311 -0.90 11.30 18.31
C HIS A 311 -2.10 11.35 17.37
N ILE A 312 -3.32 11.09 17.86
CA ILE A 312 -4.53 10.93 17.03
C ILE A 312 -4.90 12.21 16.24
N ASP A 313 -4.48 13.38 16.72
CA ASP A 313 -4.73 14.68 16.08
C ASP A 313 -3.71 15.03 14.98
N LEU A 314 -2.72 14.18 14.72
CA LEU A 314 -1.76 14.42 13.65
C LEU A 314 -2.45 14.34 12.27
N PRO A 315 -2.16 15.30 11.37
CA PRO A 315 -2.51 15.15 9.97
C PRO A 315 -1.86 13.88 9.41
N MET A 316 -2.65 13.02 8.78
CA MET A 316 -2.11 11.80 8.16
C MET A 316 -1.52 12.13 6.79
N ASP A 317 -0.35 12.77 6.82
CA ASP A 317 0.52 12.98 5.69
C ASP A 317 1.97 12.53 5.95
N ALA A 318 2.75 12.44 4.87
CA ALA A 318 4.10 11.86 4.96
C ALA A 318 5.02 12.65 5.89
N GLU A 319 4.92 13.98 5.89
CA GLU A 319 5.80 14.86 6.69
C GLU A 319 5.45 14.78 8.18
N SER A 320 4.16 14.88 8.52
CA SER A 320 3.66 14.93 9.89
C SER A 320 3.86 13.60 10.61
N ILE A 321 3.54 12.48 9.95
CA ILE A 321 3.71 11.15 10.54
C ILE A 321 5.19 10.79 10.69
N MET A 322 6.05 11.19 9.73
CA MET A 322 7.50 11.02 9.85
C MET A 322 8.09 11.80 11.03
N LYS A 323 7.63 13.02 11.28
CA LYS A 323 8.05 13.81 12.44
C LYS A 323 7.64 13.19 13.78
N ALA A 324 6.54 12.43 13.80
CA ALA A 324 6.12 11.66 14.98
C ALA A 324 6.95 10.37 15.19
N GLY A 325 7.80 10.00 14.23
CA GLY A 325 8.67 8.83 14.28
C GLY A 325 8.07 7.57 13.64
N SER A 326 6.96 7.68 12.92
CA SER A 326 6.38 6.59 12.14
C SER A 326 6.44 6.90 10.65
N ARG A 327 5.75 6.14 9.80
CA ARG A 327 5.55 6.47 8.38
C ARG A 327 4.11 6.20 7.98
N LEU A 328 3.64 6.94 6.98
CA LEU A 328 2.23 6.92 6.61
C LEU A 328 1.77 5.58 6.00
N GLY A 329 2.67 4.84 5.33
CA GLY A 329 2.35 3.55 4.69
C GLY A 329 1.16 3.68 3.72
N THR A 330 0.11 2.89 3.93
CA THR A 330 -1.06 2.83 3.03
C THR A 330 -2.29 3.62 3.50
N CYS A 331 -2.20 4.33 4.63
CA CYS A 331 -3.31 5.02 5.32
C CYS A 331 -4.44 4.10 5.83
N LEU A 332 -4.14 2.83 6.07
CA LEU A 332 -5.07 1.86 6.65
C LEU A 332 -4.72 1.66 8.13
N LEU A 333 -5.52 2.26 9.00
CA LEU A 333 -5.29 2.26 10.43
C LEU A 333 -5.62 0.89 11.02
N MET A 334 -4.68 0.33 11.76
CA MET A 334 -4.96 -0.77 12.70
C MET A 334 -4.98 -0.19 14.11
N VAL A 335 -6.15 -0.15 14.74
CA VAL A 335 -6.29 0.36 16.11
C VAL A 335 -6.05 -0.74 17.13
N VAL A 336 -5.45 -0.36 18.25
CA VAL A 336 -5.17 -1.22 19.39
C VAL A 336 -5.86 -0.62 20.62
N ASP A 337 -6.71 -1.41 21.26
CA ASP A 337 -7.44 -1.00 22.46
C ASP A 337 -6.66 -1.30 23.76
N GLU A 338 -7.12 -0.73 24.87
CA GLU A 338 -6.46 -0.81 26.17
C GLU A 338 -6.29 -2.24 26.71
N THR A 339 -7.18 -3.15 26.31
CA THR A 339 -7.19 -4.54 26.79
C THR A 339 -6.15 -5.42 26.11
N GLN A 340 -5.53 -4.96 25.02
CA GLN A 340 -4.57 -5.73 24.26
C GLN A 340 -3.15 -5.54 24.81
N CYS A 341 -2.43 -6.64 25.03
CA CYS A 341 -1.03 -6.61 25.44
C CYS A 341 -0.13 -6.23 24.26
N MET A 342 0.72 -5.23 24.43
CA MET A 342 1.61 -4.75 23.38
C MET A 342 2.69 -5.77 23.01
N VAL A 343 3.16 -6.58 23.96
CA VAL A 343 4.09 -7.69 23.67
C VAL A 343 3.44 -8.69 22.71
N SER A 344 2.18 -9.05 22.96
CA SER A 344 1.42 -9.99 22.11
C SER A 344 1.10 -9.42 20.73
N ALA A 345 0.70 -8.14 20.69
CA ALA A 345 0.43 -7.45 19.43
C ALA A 345 1.69 -7.38 18.55
N THR A 346 2.82 -6.93 19.13
CA THR A 346 4.12 -6.88 18.43
C THR A 346 4.58 -8.28 18.01
N ARG A 347 4.44 -9.30 18.86
CA ARG A 347 4.81 -10.67 18.51
C ARG A 347 4.01 -11.22 17.34
N ASN A 348 2.73 -10.90 17.23
CA ASN A 348 1.92 -11.31 16.09
C ASN A 348 2.43 -10.69 14.77
N LEU A 349 2.80 -9.40 14.79
CA LEU A 349 3.39 -8.73 13.63
C LEU A 349 4.76 -9.32 13.27
N GLU A 350 5.64 -9.51 14.24
CA GLU A 350 6.96 -10.10 14.02
C GLU A 350 6.89 -11.54 13.49
N GLU A 351 5.90 -12.32 13.93
CA GLU A 351 5.68 -13.68 13.44
C GLU A 351 5.22 -13.68 11.97
N PHE A 352 4.39 -12.71 11.58
CA PHE A 352 4.07 -12.47 10.17
C PHE A 352 5.34 -12.13 9.37
N PHE A 353 6.14 -11.14 9.80
CA PHE A 353 7.34 -10.75 9.06
C PHE A 353 8.40 -11.84 8.98
N ALA A 354 8.57 -12.64 10.04
CA ALA A 354 9.46 -13.79 10.04
C ALA A 354 9.01 -14.86 9.03
N ARG A 355 7.70 -15.13 8.95
CA ARG A 355 7.12 -16.09 7.99
C ARG A 355 7.24 -15.61 6.54
N GLU A 356 7.05 -14.32 6.30
CA GLU A 356 7.03 -13.73 4.96
C GLU A 356 8.40 -13.31 4.44
N SER A 357 9.47 -13.49 5.24
CA SER A 357 10.85 -13.28 4.81
C SER A 357 11.22 -14.24 3.66
N CYS A 358 11.79 -13.70 2.57
CA CYS A 358 12.32 -14.56 1.49
C CYS A 358 13.57 -15.36 1.88
N GLY A 359 14.20 -15.03 3.01
CA GLY A 359 15.39 -15.71 3.52
C GLY A 359 16.71 -15.35 2.83
N PHE A 360 16.73 -14.36 1.93
CA PHE A 360 17.93 -14.03 1.15
C PHE A 360 19.07 -13.44 2.00
N CYS A 361 18.79 -12.41 2.81
CA CYS A 361 19.81 -11.78 3.65
C CYS A 361 19.80 -12.37 5.07
N THR A 362 20.97 -12.79 5.56
CA THR A 362 21.21 -13.33 6.91
C THR A 362 20.54 -12.52 8.04
N PRO A 363 20.69 -11.17 8.13
CA PRO A 363 20.06 -10.41 9.21
C PRO A 363 18.53 -10.55 9.25
N CYS A 364 17.87 -10.60 8.09
CA CYS A 364 16.43 -10.79 8.01
C CYS A 364 16.02 -12.24 8.28
N ARG A 365 16.70 -13.20 7.64
CA ARG A 365 16.41 -14.64 7.75
C ARG A 365 16.54 -15.14 9.17
N ASP A 366 17.59 -14.74 9.88
CA ASP A 366 17.92 -15.29 11.19
C ASP A 366 17.49 -14.33 12.32
N GLY A 367 17.47 -13.02 12.07
CA GLY A 367 17.11 -12.01 13.08
C GLY A 367 15.62 -11.91 13.38
N LEU A 368 14.73 -11.99 12.37
CA LEU A 368 13.29 -11.91 12.61
C LEU A 368 12.77 -13.09 13.45
N PRO A 369 13.14 -14.36 13.16
CA PRO A 369 12.78 -15.47 14.05
C PRO A 369 13.33 -15.32 15.47
N TRP A 370 14.47 -14.65 15.65
CA TRP A 370 15.02 -14.36 16.98
C TRP A 370 14.16 -13.36 17.75
N ALA A 371 13.66 -12.30 17.09
CA ALA A 371 12.69 -11.38 17.70
C ALA A 371 11.44 -12.12 18.17
N VAL A 372 10.87 -12.98 17.32
CA VAL A 372 9.71 -13.81 17.66
C VAL A 372 10.00 -14.71 18.87
N LYS A 373 11.18 -15.33 18.94
CA LYS A 373 11.58 -16.17 20.06
C LYS A 373 11.65 -15.38 21.38
N ALA A 374 12.29 -14.21 21.37
CA ALA A 374 12.40 -13.36 22.55
C ALA A 374 11.02 -12.88 23.03
N LEU A 375 10.14 -12.49 22.11
CA LEU A 375 8.77 -12.07 22.44
C LEU A 375 7.93 -13.23 23.00
N LYS A 376 8.06 -14.45 22.45
CA LYS A 376 7.39 -15.64 23.00
C LYS A 376 7.88 -15.97 24.42
N ALA A 377 9.18 -15.81 24.69
CA ALA A 377 9.72 -16.00 26.04
C ALA A 377 9.10 -15.01 27.05
N LEU A 378 9.00 -13.72 26.67
CA LEU A 378 8.31 -12.72 27.48
C LEU A 378 6.83 -13.07 27.71
N GLU A 379 6.10 -13.49 26.66
CA GLU A 379 4.69 -13.90 26.81
C GLU A 379 4.52 -15.08 27.78
N ASN A 380 5.43 -16.04 27.76
CA ASN A 380 5.38 -17.27 28.55
C ASN A 380 5.91 -17.09 29.99
N GLY A 381 6.35 -15.89 30.39
CA GLY A 381 6.95 -15.64 31.71
C GLY A 381 8.37 -16.21 31.88
N GLU A 382 9.03 -16.52 30.76
CA GLU A 382 10.40 -17.05 30.68
C GLU A 382 11.42 -15.97 30.28
N GLY A 383 10.94 -14.79 29.85
CA GLY A 383 11.75 -13.71 29.32
C GLY A 383 12.58 -13.00 30.39
N LYS A 384 13.69 -12.40 29.95
CA LYS A 384 14.65 -11.68 30.80
C LYS A 384 14.85 -10.25 30.32
N MET A 385 15.49 -9.42 31.15
CA MET A 385 15.86 -8.05 30.74
C MET A 385 16.79 -8.05 29.52
N GLU A 386 17.64 -9.07 29.38
CA GLU A 386 18.51 -9.25 28.22
C GLU A 386 17.71 -9.47 26.93
N ASP A 387 16.53 -10.10 26.98
CA ASP A 387 15.68 -10.28 25.81
C ASP A 387 15.15 -8.94 25.29
N ILE A 388 14.76 -8.04 26.19
CA ILE A 388 14.34 -6.67 25.83
C ILE A 388 15.51 -5.89 25.22
N GLN A 389 16.72 -6.05 25.77
CA GLN A 389 17.92 -5.44 25.21
C GLN A 389 18.24 -6.00 23.82
N HIS A 390 18.13 -7.32 23.63
CA HIS A 390 18.32 -7.95 22.32
C HIS A 390 17.28 -7.47 21.30
N LEU A 391 16.01 -7.35 21.68
CA LEU A 391 14.97 -6.77 20.83
C LEU A 391 15.35 -5.35 20.38
N SER A 392 15.78 -4.50 21.31
CA SER A 392 16.27 -3.14 21.01
C SER A 392 17.47 -3.16 20.05
N GLU A 393 18.41 -4.09 20.22
CA GLU A 393 19.54 -4.23 19.29
C GLU A 393 19.12 -4.69 17.89
N LEU A 394 18.15 -5.59 17.79
CA LEU A 394 17.63 -6.05 16.50
C LEU A 394 17.07 -4.89 15.69
N THR A 395 16.37 -3.94 16.33
CA THR A 395 15.87 -2.74 15.64
C THR A 395 16.97 -1.96 14.92
N LYS A 396 18.20 -1.97 15.45
CA LYS A 396 19.38 -1.32 14.85
C LYS A 396 20.12 -2.21 13.86
N LYS A 397 20.13 -3.53 14.09
CA LYS A 397 20.88 -4.51 13.28
C LYS A 397 20.13 -4.89 11.99
N LEU A 398 18.81 -4.83 12.00
CA LEU A 398 17.93 -5.14 10.86
C LEU A 398 17.49 -3.88 10.10
N TRP A 399 18.14 -2.73 10.36
CA TRP A 399 17.78 -1.46 9.75
C TRP A 399 18.30 -1.28 8.32
N ILE A 400 17.84 -0.20 7.68
CA ILE A 400 18.24 0.22 6.33
C ILE A 400 19.78 0.32 6.25
N GLY A 401 20.34 -0.21 5.15
CA GLY A 401 21.79 -0.28 4.93
C GLY A 401 22.44 -1.55 5.49
N LYS A 402 21.72 -2.36 6.26
CA LYS A 402 22.20 -3.67 6.76
C LYS A 402 21.43 -4.85 6.18
N THR A 403 20.29 -4.60 5.54
CA THR A 403 19.46 -5.60 4.87
C THR A 403 19.33 -5.31 3.39
N PHE A 404 18.97 -6.33 2.62
CA PHE A 404 18.92 -6.22 1.15
C PHE A 404 17.68 -5.48 0.63
N CYS A 405 16.57 -5.53 1.36
CA CYS A 405 15.33 -4.82 1.06
C CYS A 405 14.71 -4.22 2.32
N ALA A 406 13.60 -3.49 2.13
CA ALA A 406 12.89 -2.80 3.21
C ALA A 406 12.00 -3.73 4.08
N HIS A 407 11.93 -5.04 3.79
CA HIS A 407 11.14 -5.99 4.58
C HIS A 407 11.53 -6.02 6.06
N ALA A 408 12.81 -6.23 6.36
CA ALA A 408 13.31 -6.27 7.74
C ALA A 408 13.23 -4.91 8.45
N PRO A 409 13.61 -3.77 7.83
CA PRO A 409 13.37 -2.46 8.41
C PRO A 409 11.89 -2.23 8.75
N GLY A 410 10.98 -2.57 7.82
CA GLY A 410 9.54 -2.47 8.04
C GLY A 410 9.02 -3.39 9.15
N ALA A 411 9.65 -4.55 9.35
CA ALA A 411 9.36 -5.42 10.49
C ALA A 411 9.81 -4.81 11.82
N MET A 412 10.95 -4.12 11.84
CA MET A 412 11.48 -3.49 13.05
C MET A 412 10.74 -2.24 13.47
N GLU A 413 10.07 -1.53 12.56
CA GLU A 413 9.29 -0.34 12.90
C GLU A 413 8.25 -0.58 14.00
N PRO A 414 7.29 -1.52 13.90
CA PRO A 414 6.33 -1.76 14.98
C PRO A 414 7.01 -2.20 16.29
N LEU A 415 8.15 -2.89 16.24
CA LEU A 415 8.92 -3.20 17.44
C LEU A 415 9.56 -1.95 18.07
N MET A 416 10.04 -1.01 17.26
CA MET A 416 10.63 0.25 17.74
C MET A 416 9.63 1.05 18.58
N GLY A 417 8.42 1.31 18.09
CA GLY A 417 7.43 2.08 18.85
C GLY A 417 6.82 1.32 19.99
N ALA A 418 6.67 0.00 19.86
CA ALA A 418 6.27 -0.83 21.00
C ALA A 418 7.27 -0.67 22.15
N LEU A 419 8.57 -0.71 21.86
CA LEU A 419 9.63 -0.47 22.85
C LEU A 419 9.73 1.00 23.28
N LYS A 420 9.39 1.97 22.42
CA LYS A 420 9.45 3.40 22.73
C LYS A 420 8.34 3.83 23.68
N TYR A 421 7.10 3.46 23.37
CA TYR A 421 5.90 3.93 24.07
C TYR A 421 5.42 2.95 25.15
N PHE A 422 5.68 1.65 24.98
CA PHE A 422 5.09 0.60 25.82
C PHE A 422 6.12 -0.31 26.48
N ARG A 423 7.37 0.16 26.63
CA ARG A 423 8.46 -0.60 27.28
C ARG A 423 8.07 -1.23 28.61
N HIS A 424 7.32 -0.49 29.42
CA HIS A 424 6.85 -0.94 30.72
C HIS A 424 6.01 -2.24 30.64
N GLU A 425 5.26 -2.45 29.55
CA GLU A 425 4.53 -3.71 29.33
C GLU A 425 5.48 -4.89 29.02
N PHE A 426 6.65 -4.63 28.42
CA PHE A 426 7.68 -5.65 28.19
C PHE A 426 8.40 -5.98 29.50
N GLU A 427 8.77 -4.97 30.28
CA GLU A 427 9.44 -5.14 31.58
C GLU A 427 8.55 -5.88 32.58
N ALA A 428 7.24 -5.65 32.57
CA ALA A 428 6.27 -6.38 33.38
C ALA A 428 6.16 -7.88 33.05
N LYS A 429 6.69 -8.32 31.89
CA LYS A 429 6.71 -9.71 31.43
C LYS A 429 8.03 -10.43 31.73
N VAL A 430 8.99 -9.76 32.34
CA VAL A 430 10.25 -10.37 32.76
C VAL A 430 10.02 -11.31 33.93
N SER A 431 10.62 -12.50 33.86
CA SER A 431 10.50 -13.52 34.89
C SER A 431 11.07 -13.04 36.22
N THR A 432 10.27 -13.09 37.28
CA THR A 432 10.70 -12.81 38.65
C THR A 432 11.48 -13.98 39.29
N HIS A 433 11.50 -15.15 38.66
CA HIS A 433 12.14 -16.37 39.18
C HIS A 433 13.68 -16.32 39.17
N ALA A 434 14.29 -15.33 38.52
CA ALA A 434 15.73 -15.10 38.61
C ALA A 434 16.15 -14.50 39.96
N ALA A 435 15.25 -13.78 40.66
CA ALA A 435 15.57 -13.11 41.92
C ALA A 435 15.60 -14.06 43.14
N THR A 436 15.05 -15.27 43.03
CA THR A 436 15.00 -16.23 44.14
C THR A 436 16.16 -17.22 44.17
N ARG A 437 16.98 -17.31 43.11
CA ARG A 437 18.14 -18.23 43.11
C ARG A 437 19.38 -17.69 43.85
N ASP A 438 19.47 -16.37 44.04
CA ASP A 438 20.61 -15.75 44.74
C ASP A 438 20.40 -15.65 46.27
N VAL A 439 19.21 -16.02 46.78
CA VAL A 439 18.89 -15.95 48.22
C VAL A 439 19.00 -17.33 48.91
N GLU A 440 19.10 -18.43 48.16
CA GLU A 440 19.26 -19.79 48.72
C GLU A 440 20.73 -20.29 48.76
N GLN A 441 21.71 -19.43 48.47
CA GLN A 441 23.15 -19.78 48.54
C GLN A 441 23.99 -18.92 49.50
N VAL A 442 23.39 -18.35 50.56
CA VAL A 442 24.13 -17.70 51.65
C VAL A 442 24.00 -18.47 52.95
#